data_AF-A0A1S8ZXS2-F1
#
_entry.id   AF-A0A1S8ZXS2-F1
#
_cell.length_a   1.000
_cell.length_b   1.000
_cell.length_c   1.000
_cell.angle_alpha   90.00
_cell.angle_beta   90.00
_cell.angle_gamma   90.00
#
_symmetry.space_group_name_H-M   'P 1'
#
loop_
_entity.id
_entity.type
_entity.pdbx_description
1 polymer ?
#
loop_
_entity_poly.entity_id
_entity_poly.type
_entity_poly.pdbx_seq_one_letter_code
_entity_poly.pdbx_strand_id
1 'polypeptide(L)'
;MAVPANKEELEIAIKTNYNKLKKELSGIPVELTAVQNLEGHAKDTVMSINNLISYLTGWGELVLKWNNKKDNKETVDFPETGYKWNELGKLAQKFYKDHEKDDFITLCNKLDNVVDKILSLIEQKTNAELYETLWYEKWTLGRMIQFNTASPYNNARGRIRKWKKENNLNY
;
A
#
# COMPACT_ATOMS: atom_id res chain seq x y z
N MET A 1 3.44 -11.79 11.38
CA MET A 1 4.79 -11.62 10.82
C MET A 1 5.52 -10.62 11.69
N ALA A 2 6.79 -10.91 11.98
CA ALA A 2 7.65 -9.95 12.65
C ALA A 2 7.79 -8.67 11.81
N VAL A 3 8.08 -7.56 12.47
CA VAL A 3 8.43 -6.31 11.79
C VAL A 3 9.83 -6.48 11.22
N PRO A 4 10.05 -6.29 9.90
CA PRO A 4 11.38 -6.30 9.30
C PRO A 4 12.35 -5.38 10.03
N ALA A 5 13.55 -5.88 10.31
CA ALA A 5 14.61 -5.17 11.03
C ALA A 5 15.81 -4.79 10.15
N ASN A 6 15.86 -5.27 8.91
CA ASN A 6 16.94 -5.01 7.96
C ASN A 6 16.41 -5.02 6.50
N LYS A 7 17.29 -4.64 5.57
CA LYS A 7 17.00 -4.56 4.12
C LYS A 7 16.43 -5.87 3.58
N GLU A 8 17.07 -7.00 3.87
CA GLU A 8 16.70 -8.31 3.33
C GLU A 8 15.30 -8.73 3.82
N GLU A 9 15.05 -8.60 5.12
CA GLU A 9 13.74 -8.89 5.70
C GLU A 9 12.63 -7.99 5.13
N LEU A 10 12.94 -6.73 4.81
CA LEU A 10 11.99 -5.81 4.19
C LEU A 10 11.59 -6.28 2.80
N GLU A 11 12.57 -6.59 1.96
CA GLU A 11 12.33 -7.09 0.61
C GLU A 11 11.53 -8.40 0.64
N ILE A 12 11.92 -9.34 1.50
CA ILE A 12 11.22 -10.62 1.66
C ILE A 12 9.78 -10.39 2.10
N ALA A 13 9.54 -9.50 3.07
CA ALA A 13 8.21 -9.20 3.56
C ALA A 13 7.32 -8.57 2.47
N ILE A 14 7.87 -7.62 1.68
CA ILE A 14 7.14 -6.99 0.56
C ILE A 14 6.80 -8.04 -0.49
N LYS A 15 7.81 -8.76 -1.01
CA LYS A 15 7.63 -9.77 -2.07
C LYS A 15 6.63 -10.85 -1.63
N THR A 16 6.78 -11.38 -0.41
CA THR A 16 5.92 -12.44 0.11
C THR A 16 4.47 -11.98 0.28
N ASN A 17 4.26 -10.81 0.87
CA ASN A 17 2.91 -10.34 1.15
C ASN A 17 2.20 -9.87 -0.11
N TYR A 18 2.93 -9.23 -1.01
CA TYR A 18 2.39 -8.80 -2.28
C TYR A 18 2.04 -9.98 -3.18
N ASN A 19 2.91 -10.99 -3.32
CA ASN A 19 2.59 -12.19 -4.10
C ASN A 19 1.34 -12.91 -3.58
N LYS A 20 1.19 -13.00 -2.25
CA LYS A 20 -0.01 -13.57 -1.64
C LYS A 20 -1.25 -12.71 -1.91
N LEU A 21 -1.14 -11.38 -1.84
CA LEU A 21 -2.23 -10.47 -2.18
C LEU A 21 -2.63 -10.60 -3.66
N LYS A 22 -1.67 -10.61 -4.58
CA LYS A 22 -1.88 -10.75 -6.02
C LYS A 22 -2.63 -12.04 -6.37
N LYS A 23 -2.28 -13.16 -5.72
CA LYS A 23 -3.01 -14.43 -5.86
C LYS A 23 -4.47 -14.31 -5.39
N GLU A 24 -4.74 -13.55 -4.33
CA GLU A 24 -6.13 -13.31 -3.92
C GLU A 24 -6.87 -12.46 -4.95
N LEU A 25 -6.24 -11.41 -5.49
CA LEU A 25 -6.84 -10.53 -6.49
C LEU A 25 -7.16 -11.24 -7.81
N SER A 26 -6.29 -12.13 -8.28
CA SER A 26 -6.48 -12.83 -9.57
C SER A 26 -7.70 -13.76 -9.60
N GLY A 27 -8.25 -14.13 -8.45
CA GLY A 27 -9.43 -14.99 -8.33
C GLY A 27 -10.75 -14.23 -8.20
N ILE A 28 -10.77 -12.91 -8.35
CA ILE A 28 -11.98 -12.09 -8.19
C ILE A 28 -12.62 -11.83 -9.57
N PRO A 29 -13.90 -12.17 -9.78
CA PRO A 29 -14.65 -11.76 -10.97
C PRO A 29 -14.70 -10.23 -11.09
N VAL A 30 -14.37 -9.70 -12.26
CA VAL A 30 -14.22 -8.25 -12.50
C VAL A 30 -15.50 -7.49 -12.17
N GLU A 31 -16.66 -8.10 -12.42
CA GLU A 31 -17.99 -7.54 -12.20
C GLU A 31 -18.26 -7.23 -10.71
N LEU A 32 -17.57 -7.93 -9.80
CA LEU A 32 -17.71 -7.74 -8.35
C LEU A 32 -16.74 -6.70 -7.79
N THR A 33 -15.74 -6.28 -8.55
CA THR A 33 -14.62 -5.46 -8.05
C THR A 33 -15.01 -4.01 -7.74
N ALA A 34 -16.04 -3.51 -8.41
CA ALA A 34 -16.58 -2.17 -8.21
C ALA A 34 -17.70 -2.11 -7.15
N VAL A 35 -18.23 -3.26 -6.71
CA VAL A 35 -19.32 -3.33 -5.74
C VAL A 35 -18.82 -2.87 -4.35
N GLN A 36 -19.57 -1.98 -3.71
CA GLN A 36 -19.24 -1.45 -2.38
C GLN A 36 -19.76 -2.34 -1.26
N ASN A 37 -19.17 -3.53 -1.12
CA ASN A 37 -19.55 -4.52 -0.11
C ASN A 37 -18.36 -5.05 0.71
N LEU A 38 -17.20 -4.40 0.63
CA LEU A 38 -16.07 -4.65 1.51
C LEU A 38 -16.11 -3.68 2.70
N GLU A 39 -15.90 -4.16 3.92
CA GLU A 39 -15.75 -3.29 5.09
C GLU A 39 -14.61 -2.27 4.87
N GLY A 40 -14.94 -0.98 5.02
CA GLY A 40 -14.01 0.13 4.83
C GLY A 40 -12.97 0.27 5.93
N HIS A 41 -12.13 1.30 5.84
CA HIS A 41 -11.11 1.59 6.85
C HIS A 41 -11.68 2.25 8.11
N ALA A 42 -12.75 3.04 7.96
CA ALA A 42 -13.51 3.56 9.09
C ALA A 42 -14.62 2.57 9.48
N LYS A 43 -14.96 2.55 10.77
CA LYS A 43 -16.06 1.71 11.27
C LYS A 43 -17.36 2.07 10.54
N ASP A 44 -18.17 1.05 10.24
CA ASP A 44 -19.49 1.20 9.63
C ASP A 44 -19.48 1.84 8.22
N THR A 45 -18.32 1.87 7.56
CA THR A 45 -18.18 2.26 6.16
C THR A 45 -17.98 1.05 5.26
N VAL A 46 -18.33 1.19 3.97
CA VAL A 46 -18.03 0.20 2.93
C VAL A 46 -17.15 0.81 1.85
N MET A 47 -16.41 -0.04 1.16
CA MET A 47 -15.60 0.29 -0.01
C MET A 47 -15.66 -0.85 -1.03
N SER A 48 -15.14 -0.63 -2.22
CA SER A 48 -14.98 -1.68 -3.23
C SER A 48 -13.57 -2.29 -3.23
N ILE A 49 -13.37 -3.38 -3.96
CA ILE A 49 -12.03 -3.93 -4.20
C ILE A 49 -11.17 -2.91 -4.96
N ASN A 50 -11.75 -2.19 -5.91
CA ASN A 50 -11.07 -1.11 -6.63
C ASN A 50 -10.60 0.01 -5.69
N ASN A 51 -11.43 0.39 -4.71
CA ASN A 51 -11.02 1.35 -3.68
C ASN A 51 -9.86 0.81 -2.84
N LEU A 52 -9.90 -0.47 -2.44
CA LEU A 52 -8.79 -1.07 -1.70
C LEU A 52 -7.47 -1.03 -2.49
N ILE A 53 -7.49 -1.35 -3.79
CA ILE A 53 -6.29 -1.28 -4.63
C ILE A 53 -5.81 0.17 -4.76
N SER A 54 -6.73 1.11 -5.02
CA SER A 54 -6.42 2.54 -5.11
C SER A 54 -5.74 3.05 -3.83
N TYR A 55 -6.20 2.62 -2.66
CA TYR A 55 -5.59 2.93 -1.38
C TYR A 55 -4.15 2.41 -1.27
N LEU A 56 -3.91 1.16 -1.67
CA LEU A 56 -2.57 0.56 -1.65
C LEU A 56 -1.62 1.27 -2.62
N THR A 57 -2.10 1.56 -3.83
CA THR A 57 -1.35 2.31 -4.85
C THR A 57 -0.96 3.70 -4.34
N GLY A 58 -1.93 4.46 -3.82
CA GLY A 58 -1.70 5.81 -3.32
C GLY A 58 -0.66 5.86 -2.19
N TRP A 59 -0.70 4.92 -1.25
CA TRP A 59 0.32 4.84 -0.19
C TRP A 59 1.71 4.51 -0.71
N GLY A 60 1.83 3.59 -1.67
CA GLY A 60 3.12 3.27 -2.28
C GLY A 60 3.68 4.45 -3.10
N GLU A 61 2.83 5.16 -3.84
CA GLU A 61 3.22 6.39 -4.56
C GLU A 61 3.70 7.48 -3.61
N LEU A 62 3.06 7.65 -2.45
CA LEU A 62 3.51 8.59 -1.42
C LEU A 62 4.90 8.25 -0.90
N VAL A 63 5.21 6.98 -0.63
CA VAL A 63 6.54 6.56 -0.20
C VAL A 63 7.60 6.94 -1.23
N LEU A 64 7.34 6.65 -2.52
CA LEU A 64 8.23 7.00 -3.62
C LEU A 64 8.43 8.52 -3.72
N LYS A 65 7.35 9.29 -3.59
CA LYS A 65 7.37 10.75 -3.59
C LYS A 65 8.20 11.31 -2.42
N TRP A 66 7.97 10.82 -1.21
CA TRP A 66 8.71 11.27 -0.04
C TRP A 66 10.21 10.98 -0.18
N ASN A 67 10.57 9.78 -0.65
CA ASN A 67 11.97 9.42 -0.89
C ASN A 67 12.61 10.33 -1.94
N ASN A 68 11.97 10.51 -3.09
CA ASN A 68 12.50 11.35 -4.18
C ASN A 68 12.78 12.78 -3.70
N LYS A 69 11.83 13.40 -3.01
CA LYS A 69 12.01 14.74 -2.46
C LYS A 69 13.13 14.81 -1.41
N LYS A 70 13.23 13.81 -0.52
CA LYS A 70 14.31 13.75 0.48
C LYS A 70 15.69 13.61 -0.17
N ASP A 71 15.82 12.75 -1.18
CA ASP A 71 17.07 12.57 -1.94
C ASP A 71 17.46 13.88 -2.67
N ASN A 72 16.48 14.65 -3.14
CA ASN A 72 16.68 15.97 -3.74
C ASN A 72 16.86 17.12 -2.73
N LYS A 73 16.84 16.83 -1.41
CA LYS A 73 16.89 17.83 -0.33
C LYS A 73 15.74 18.84 -0.35
N GLU A 74 14.60 18.45 -0.90
CA GLU A 74 13.36 19.23 -0.89
C GLU A 74 12.57 19.05 0.41
N THR A 75 11.70 20.03 0.72
CA THR A 75 10.76 19.90 1.83
C THR A 75 9.68 18.87 1.52
N VAL A 76 9.40 18.00 2.50
CA VAL A 76 8.40 16.94 2.41
C VAL A 76 7.33 17.14 3.47
N ASP A 77 6.09 17.27 3.02
CA ASP A 77 4.92 17.27 3.87
C ASP A 77 4.46 15.83 4.12
N PHE A 78 4.42 15.44 5.40
CA PHE A 78 3.95 14.13 5.84
C PHE A 78 2.57 14.24 6.50
N PRO A 79 1.62 13.33 6.19
CA PRO A 79 1.69 12.30 5.16
C PRO A 79 1.58 12.86 3.73
N GLU A 80 0.91 13.98 3.52
CA GLU A 80 0.79 14.63 2.21
C GLU A 80 0.49 16.12 2.41
N THR A 81 0.83 16.93 1.42
CA THR A 81 0.52 18.36 1.32
C THR A 81 -0.96 18.61 1.61
N GLY A 82 -1.24 19.36 2.68
CA GLY A 82 -2.61 19.69 3.08
C GLY A 82 -3.33 18.60 3.91
N TYR A 83 -2.64 17.53 4.33
CA TYR A 83 -3.19 16.47 5.17
C TYR A 83 -2.35 16.26 6.42
N LYS A 84 -3.02 15.94 7.54
CA LYS A 84 -2.37 15.55 8.80
C LYS A 84 -2.49 14.05 9.07
N TRP A 85 -1.63 13.51 9.92
CA TRP A 85 -1.67 12.09 10.33
C TRP A 85 -2.96 11.68 11.05
N ASN A 86 -3.74 12.60 11.59
CA ASN A 86 -5.07 12.31 12.14
C ASN A 86 -6.20 12.41 11.09
N GLU A 87 -5.86 12.67 9.82
CA GLU A 87 -6.80 12.83 8.71
C GLU A 87 -6.64 11.73 7.64
N LEU A 88 -6.05 10.58 7.98
CA LEU A 88 -5.78 9.50 7.03
C LEU A 88 -7.04 8.97 6.34
N GLY A 89 -8.21 9.07 6.98
CA GLY A 89 -9.48 8.78 6.33
C GLY A 89 -9.76 9.69 5.13
N LYS A 90 -9.48 11.00 5.25
CA LYS A 90 -9.64 11.96 4.13
C LYS A 90 -8.60 11.71 3.03
N LEU A 91 -7.38 11.38 3.42
CA LEU A 91 -6.32 11.03 2.46
C LEU A 91 -6.66 9.74 1.69
N ALA A 92 -7.25 8.75 2.35
CA ALA A 92 -7.76 7.56 1.68
C ALA A 92 -8.85 7.89 0.64
N GLN A 93 -9.79 8.80 0.96
CA GLN A 93 -10.79 9.27 0.01
C GLN A 93 -10.16 9.99 -1.19
N LYS A 94 -9.07 10.73 -0.98
CA LYS A 94 -8.30 11.31 -2.08
C LYS A 94 -7.80 10.22 -3.03
N PHE A 95 -7.20 9.14 -2.53
CA PHE A 95 -6.73 8.04 -3.38
C PHE A 95 -7.86 7.40 -4.18
N TYR A 96 -9.05 7.22 -3.58
CA TYR A 96 -10.21 6.70 -4.30
C TYR A 96 -10.59 7.59 -5.47
N LYS A 97 -10.54 8.92 -5.27
CA LYS A 97 -10.84 9.91 -6.30
C LYS A 97 -9.76 9.98 -7.37
N ASP A 98 -8.49 9.91 -7.00
CA ASP A 98 -7.35 9.95 -7.95
C ASP A 98 -7.43 8.80 -8.98
N HIS A 99 -8.04 7.69 -8.58
CA HIS A 99 -8.16 6.46 -9.38
C HIS A 99 -9.62 6.12 -9.78
N GLU A 100 -10.57 7.05 -9.65
CA GLU A 100 -12.01 6.74 -9.84
C GLU A 100 -12.35 6.24 -11.26
N LYS A 101 -11.50 6.57 -12.25
CA LYS A 101 -11.67 6.22 -13.66
C LYS A 101 -10.90 4.96 -14.07
N ASP A 102 -10.06 4.42 -13.19
CA ASP A 102 -9.28 3.23 -13.49
C ASP A 102 -10.14 1.98 -13.28
N ASP A 103 -10.12 1.06 -14.25
CA ASP A 103 -10.72 -0.26 -14.09
C ASP A 103 -9.84 -1.18 -13.21
N PHE A 104 -10.38 -2.34 -12.84
CA PHE A 104 -9.70 -3.29 -11.96
C PHE A 104 -8.33 -3.74 -12.51
N ILE A 105 -8.23 -3.98 -13.81
CA ILE A 105 -7.00 -4.46 -14.45
C ILE A 105 -5.94 -3.35 -14.43
N THR A 106 -6.35 -2.12 -14.77
CA THR A 106 -5.51 -0.93 -14.73
C THR A 106 -5.00 -0.67 -13.32
N LEU A 107 -5.88 -0.78 -12.32
CA LEU A 107 -5.53 -0.65 -10.90
C LEU A 107 -4.49 -1.70 -10.46
N CYS A 108 -4.68 -2.97 -10.84
CA CYS A 108 -3.72 -4.03 -10.55
C CYS A 108 -2.36 -3.76 -11.19
N ASN A 109 -2.33 -3.32 -12.46
CA ASN A 109 -1.09 -2.98 -13.14
C ASN A 109 -0.38 -1.76 -12.53
N LYS A 110 -1.13 -0.76 -12.07
CA LYS A 110 -0.58 0.39 -11.34
C LYS A 110 0.06 -0.05 -10.02
N LEU A 111 -0.63 -0.93 -9.27
CA LEU A 111 -0.09 -1.46 -8.02
C LEU A 111 1.17 -2.30 -8.25
N ASP A 112 1.19 -3.14 -9.29
CA ASP A 112 2.40 -3.89 -9.70
C ASP A 112 3.58 -2.94 -9.94
N ASN A 113 3.38 -1.89 -10.75
CA ASN A 113 4.43 -0.91 -11.06
C ASN A 113 4.92 -0.17 -9.80
N VAL A 114 4.02 0.19 -8.88
CA VAL A 114 4.40 0.82 -7.61
C VAL A 114 5.24 -0.12 -6.75
N VAL A 115 4.88 -1.40 -6.67
CA VAL A 115 5.65 -2.41 -5.93
C VAL A 115 7.04 -2.58 -6.54
N ASP A 116 7.14 -2.70 -7.86
CA ASP A 116 8.43 -2.84 -8.56
C ASP A 116 9.34 -1.64 -8.28
N LYS A 117 8.80 -0.41 -8.37
CA LYS A 117 9.54 0.81 -8.04
C LYS A 117 10.01 0.86 -6.60
N ILE A 118 9.18 0.40 -5.64
CA ILE A 118 9.58 0.31 -4.24
C ILE A 118 10.71 -0.70 -4.05
N LEU A 119 10.63 -1.87 -4.71
CA LEU A 119 11.70 -2.87 -4.64
C LEU A 119 13.00 -2.35 -5.25
N SER A 120 12.95 -1.65 -6.39
CA SER A 120 14.12 -0.98 -6.96
C SER A 120 14.69 0.11 -6.05
N LEU A 121 13.84 0.89 -5.36
CA LEU A 121 14.28 1.86 -4.36
C LEU A 121 15.05 1.16 -3.22
N ILE A 122 14.51 0.06 -2.69
CA ILE A 122 15.17 -0.69 -1.61
C ILE A 122 16.50 -1.27 -2.10
N GLU A 123 16.53 -1.82 -3.31
CA GLU A 123 17.73 -2.37 -3.92
C GLU A 123 18.86 -1.33 -4.01
N GLN A 124 18.53 -0.08 -4.37
CA GLN A 124 19.48 1.03 -4.49
C GLN A 124 19.98 1.59 -3.14
N LYS A 125 19.29 1.31 -2.03
CA LYS A 125 19.68 1.80 -0.70
C LYS A 125 20.46 0.74 0.09
N THR A 126 21.40 1.17 0.91
CA THR A 126 22.12 0.30 1.86
C THR A 126 21.26 -0.03 3.07
N ASN A 127 21.65 -1.06 3.85
CA ASN A 127 20.98 -1.34 5.12
C ASN A 127 21.05 -0.14 6.08
N ALA A 128 22.18 0.58 6.10
CA ALA A 128 22.36 1.72 6.98
C ALA A 128 21.39 2.87 6.68
N GLU A 129 21.19 3.16 5.39
CA GLU A 129 20.19 4.16 4.93
C GLU A 129 18.76 3.74 5.26
N LEU A 130 18.46 2.43 5.26
CA LEU A 130 17.12 1.91 5.52
C LEU A 130 16.81 1.74 7.02
N TYR A 131 17.78 1.36 7.85
CA TYR A 131 17.51 0.86 9.20
C TYR A 131 18.43 1.40 10.31
N GLU A 132 19.54 2.06 9.98
CA GLU A 132 20.50 2.54 11.00
C GLU A 132 20.40 4.05 11.23
N THR A 133 19.62 4.76 10.40
CA THR A 133 19.41 6.21 10.52
C THR A 133 17.94 6.57 10.64
N LEU A 134 17.66 7.60 11.45
CA LEU A 134 16.34 8.21 11.52
C LEU A 134 16.10 9.01 10.25
N TRP A 135 14.95 8.79 9.61
CA TRP A 135 14.62 9.38 8.32
C TRP A 135 13.41 10.33 8.40
N TYR A 136 12.41 9.94 9.21
CA TYR A 136 11.25 10.76 9.54
C TYR A 136 10.95 10.68 11.04
N GLU A 137 11.22 11.76 11.78
CA GLU A 137 11.14 11.81 13.24
C GLU A 137 11.90 10.65 13.89
N LYS A 138 11.19 9.69 14.48
CA LYS A 138 11.74 8.49 15.13
C LYS A 138 11.79 7.25 14.23
N TRP A 139 11.35 7.37 12.98
CA TRP A 139 11.22 6.25 12.05
C TRP A 139 12.35 6.22 11.04
N THR A 140 12.90 5.03 10.83
CA THR A 140 13.83 4.74 9.73
C THR A 140 13.07 4.67 8.40
N LEU A 141 13.77 4.83 7.27
CA LEU A 141 13.15 4.74 5.94
C LEU A 141 12.53 3.35 5.72
N GLY A 142 13.24 2.28 6.07
CA GLY A 142 12.75 0.91 5.98
C GLY A 142 11.44 0.71 6.74
N ARG A 143 11.30 1.31 7.92
CA ARG A 143 10.05 1.28 8.70
C ARG A 143 8.93 2.07 8.03
N MET A 144 9.22 3.23 7.44
CA MET A 144 8.24 4.01 6.67
C MET A 144 7.77 3.27 5.41
N ILE A 145 8.68 2.62 4.67
CA ILE A 145 8.32 1.77 3.54
C ILE A 145 7.43 0.62 4.02
N GLN A 146 7.82 -0.06 5.09
CA GLN A 146 7.10 -1.20 5.65
C GLN A 146 5.66 -0.86 6.07
N PHE A 147 5.44 0.30 6.70
CA PHE A 147 4.12 0.77 7.10
C PHE A 147 3.16 1.00 5.94
N ASN A 148 3.70 1.30 4.75
CA ASN A 148 2.92 1.70 3.58
C ASN A 148 2.92 0.62 2.47
N THR A 149 3.59 -0.53 2.70
CA THR A 149 3.67 -1.63 1.74
C THR A 149 3.38 -3.00 2.39
N ALA A 150 4.39 -3.68 2.93
CA ALA A 150 4.27 -5.05 3.44
C ALA A 150 3.15 -5.22 4.48
N SER A 151 2.97 -4.25 5.38
CA SER A 151 1.88 -4.27 6.38
C SER A 151 0.49 -4.14 5.73
N PRO A 152 0.22 -3.08 4.94
CA PRO A 152 -1.04 -2.95 4.20
C PRO A 152 -1.34 -4.14 3.28
N TYR A 153 -0.36 -4.73 2.60
CA TYR A 153 -0.60 -5.88 1.72
C TYR A 153 -1.11 -7.10 2.49
N ASN A 154 -0.53 -7.39 3.66
CA ASN A 154 -1.00 -8.48 4.50
C ASN A 154 -2.40 -8.19 5.09
N ASN A 155 -2.70 -6.94 5.45
CA ASN A 155 -4.03 -6.55 5.91
C ASN A 155 -5.08 -6.70 4.79
N ALA A 156 -4.79 -6.15 3.60
CA ALA A 156 -5.63 -6.24 2.41
C ALA A 156 -5.94 -7.68 2.04
N ARG A 157 -4.93 -8.56 2.08
CA ARG A 157 -5.12 -10.00 1.87
C ARG A 157 -6.15 -10.59 2.85
N GLY A 158 -6.05 -10.28 4.14
CA GLY A 158 -7.00 -10.74 5.15
C GLY A 158 -8.42 -10.25 4.88
N ARG A 159 -8.56 -8.97 4.52
CA ARG A 159 -9.84 -8.36 4.15
C ARG A 159 -10.47 -9.03 2.93
N ILE A 160 -9.70 -9.24 1.86
CA ILE A 160 -10.16 -9.90 0.63
C ILE A 160 -10.59 -11.34 0.92
N ARG A 161 -9.83 -12.11 1.72
CA ARG A 161 -10.22 -13.49 2.06
C ARG A 161 -11.53 -13.55 2.85
N LYS A 162 -11.73 -12.63 3.80
CA LYS A 162 -13.00 -12.51 4.53
C LYS A 162 -14.15 -12.19 3.55
N TRP A 163 -13.96 -11.18 2.72
CA TRP A 163 -14.94 -10.77 1.71
C TRP A 163 -15.29 -11.87 0.70
N LYS A 164 -14.30 -12.61 0.19
CA LYS A 164 -14.53 -13.76 -0.70
C LYS A 164 -15.42 -14.80 -0.04
N LYS A 165 -15.19 -15.11 1.24
CA LYS A 165 -16.01 -16.07 2.00
C LYS A 165 -17.45 -15.58 2.11
N GLU A 166 -17.66 -14.30 2.39
CA GLU A 166 -18.99 -13.67 2.49
C GLU A 166 -19.73 -13.62 1.14
N ASN A 167 -18.99 -13.60 0.03
CA ASN A 167 -19.54 -13.60 -1.33
C ASN A 167 -19.52 -14.99 -2.00
N ASN A 168 -19.27 -16.07 -1.24
CA ASN A 168 -19.19 -17.45 -1.72
C ASN A 168 -18.16 -17.71 -2.85
N LEU A 169 -17.06 -16.95 -2.88
CA LEU A 169 -15.97 -17.07 -3.86
C LEU A 169 -14.83 -17.98 -3.38
N ASN A 170 -15.14 -19.09 -2.70
CA ASN A 170 -14.13 -19.99 -2.14
C ASN A 170 -13.47 -20.83 -3.26
N TYR A 171 -12.32 -20.37 -3.76
CA TYR A 171 -11.41 -21.13 -4.63
C TYR A 171 -10.01 -21.17 -4.04
#